data_AF-A0A134DDK4-F1
#
_entry.id   AF-A0A134DDK4-F1
#
_cell.length_a   1.000
_cell.length_b   1.000
_cell.length_c   1.000
_cell.angle_alpha   90.00
_cell.angle_beta   90.00
_cell.angle_gamma   90.00
#
_symmetry.space_group_name_H-M   'P 1'
#
loop_
_entity.id
_entity.type
_entity.pdbx_description
1 polymer ?
#
loop_
_entity_poly.entity_id
_entity_poly.type
_entity_poly.pdbx_seq_one_letter_code
_entity_poly.pdbx_strand_id
1 'polypeptide(L)'
;MSDCGCDKARKDLEEYLRNEVCKTEHADIRAHLETCPSCRDEALVATTLTAVVARACKETAPEQLRDQVLARLRAEQATHH
;
A
#
# COMPACT_ATOMS: atom_id res chain seq x y z
N MET A 1 3.09 30.42 -9.26
CA MET A 1 3.49 29.17 -8.56
C MET A 1 2.25 28.30 -8.53
N SER A 2 2.13 27.38 -9.47
CA SER A 2 0.96 26.51 -9.56
C SER A 2 0.89 25.67 -8.29
N ASP A 3 -0.24 25.74 -7.61
CA ASP A 3 -0.60 24.81 -6.56
C ASP A 3 -0.63 23.40 -7.19
N CYS A 4 0.41 22.61 -6.92
CA CYS A 4 0.56 21.25 -7.44
C CYS A 4 -0.46 20.28 -6.84
N GLY A 5 -1.31 20.70 -5.89
CA GLY A 5 -2.19 19.82 -5.15
C GLY A 5 -1.44 18.96 -4.11
N CYS A 6 -0.18 19.29 -3.82
CA CYS A 6 0.69 18.53 -2.94
C CYS A 6 0.16 18.45 -1.50
N ASP A 7 -0.54 19.47 -1.01
CA ASP A 7 -1.12 19.46 0.33
C ASP A 7 -2.30 18.49 0.47
N LYS A 8 -3.10 18.32 -0.59
CA LYS A 8 -4.13 17.29 -0.63
C LYS A 8 -3.48 15.90 -0.72
N ALA A 9 -2.55 15.72 -1.67
CA ALA A 9 -1.87 14.44 -1.87
C ALA A 9 -1.19 13.94 -0.60
N ARG A 10 -0.53 14.83 0.16
CA ARG A 10 0.13 14.49 1.43
C ARG A 10 -0.84 14.14 2.56
N LYS A 11 -2.01 14.79 2.63
CA LYS A 11 -3.06 14.44 3.62
C LYS A 11 -3.59 13.03 3.37
N ASP A 12 -3.82 12.70 2.11
CA ASP A 12 -4.43 11.45 1.72
C ASP A 12 -3.39 10.32 1.53
N LEU A 13 -2.09 10.64 1.61
CA LEU A 13 -0.97 9.74 1.29
C LEU A 13 -0.94 8.51 2.19
N GLU A 14 -1.14 8.67 3.50
CA GLU A 14 -1.08 7.55 4.44
C GLU A 14 -2.19 6.54 4.17
N GLU A 15 -3.41 7.02 3.98
CA GLU A 15 -4.56 6.18 3.64
C GLU A 15 -4.32 5.47 2.30
N TYR A 16 -3.74 6.17 1.32
CA TYR A 16 -3.40 5.59 0.03
C TYR A 16 -2.39 4.43 0.18
N LEU A 17 -1.31 4.65 0.95
CA LEU A 17 -0.29 3.64 1.19
C LEU A 17 -0.83 2.42 1.95
N ARG A 18 -1.87 2.60 2.78
CA ARG A 18 -2.55 1.50 3.48
C ARG A 18 -3.69 0.87 2.68
N ASN A 19 -3.96 1.31 1.45
CA ASN A 19 -5.10 0.90 0.64
C ASN A 19 -6.46 1.16 1.30
N GLU A 20 -6.56 2.24 2.08
CA GLU A 20 -7.76 2.65 2.83
C GLU A 20 -8.56 3.76 2.10
N VAL A 21 -8.05 4.27 0.98
CA VAL A 21 -8.69 5.33 0.18
C VAL A 21 -9.74 4.75 -0.77
N CYS A 22 -10.80 5.51 -1.03
CA CYS A 22 -11.79 5.10 -2.02
C CYS A 22 -11.20 5.07 -3.45
N LYS A 23 -11.74 4.23 -4.34
CA LYS A 23 -11.15 3.99 -5.67
C LYS A 23 -10.94 5.26 -6.51
N THR A 24 -11.84 6.24 -6.39
CA THR A 24 -11.77 7.50 -7.13
C THR A 24 -10.60 8.37 -6.67
N GLU A 25 -10.42 8.50 -5.36
CA GLU A 25 -9.32 9.29 -4.77
C GLU A 25 -7.96 8.59 -4.93
N HIS A 26 -7.96 7.25 -4.98
CA HIS A 26 -6.76 6.46 -5.25
C HIS A 26 -6.15 6.77 -6.63
N ALA A 27 -6.98 7.00 -7.65
CA ALA A 27 -6.48 7.36 -8.98
C ALA A 27 -5.80 8.73 -8.99
N ASP A 28 -6.38 9.70 -8.26
CA ASP A 28 -5.87 11.07 -8.18
C ASP A 28 -4.50 11.14 -7.50
N ILE A 29 -4.35 10.48 -6.35
CA ILE A 29 -3.06 10.42 -5.61
C ILE A 29 -2.01 9.71 -6.45
N ARG A 30 -2.38 8.61 -7.11
CA ARG A 30 -1.46 7.88 -7.99
C ARG A 30 -0.93 8.76 -9.11
N ALA A 31 -1.82 9.48 -9.82
CA ALA A 31 -1.43 10.39 -10.88
C ALA A 31 -0.53 11.53 -10.37
N HIS A 32 -0.79 12.02 -9.15
CA HIS A 32 0.07 13.02 -8.52
C HIS A 32 1.47 12.45 -8.21
N LEU A 33 1.58 11.25 -7.63
CA LEU A 33 2.86 10.61 -7.34
C LEU A 33 3.68 10.35 -8.62
N GLU A 34 3.05 10.09 -9.76
CA GLU A 34 3.77 9.90 -11.04
C GLU A 34 4.47 11.19 -11.51
N THR A 35 3.91 12.35 -11.18
CA THR A 35 4.32 13.66 -11.70
C THR A 35 5.07 14.53 -10.67
N CYS A 36 4.98 14.21 -9.38
CA CYS A 36 5.51 15.02 -8.29
C CYS A 36 6.67 14.32 -7.54
N PRO A 37 7.94 14.74 -7.74
CA PRO A 37 9.08 14.16 -7.03
C PRO A 37 8.99 14.25 -5.50
N SER A 38 8.57 15.39 -4.95
CA SER A 38 8.53 15.59 -3.50
C SER A 38 7.55 14.63 -2.81
N CYS A 39 6.38 14.39 -3.41
CA CYS A 39 5.41 13.46 -2.84
C CYS A 39 5.86 12.00 -3.00
N ARG A 40 6.65 11.66 -4.02
CA ARG A 40 7.30 10.34 -4.11
C ARG A 40 8.33 10.15 -3.00
N ASP A 41 9.11 11.18 -2.69
CA ASP A 41 10.10 11.11 -1.61
C ASP A 41 9.39 10.91 -0.26
N GLU A 42 8.27 11.58 -0.01
CA GLU A 42 7.44 11.35 1.17
C GLU A 42 6.88 9.93 1.22
N ALA A 43 6.35 9.41 0.10
CA ALA A 43 5.86 8.04 0.02
C ALA A 43 6.98 7.01 0.31
N LEU A 44 8.20 7.28 -0.18
CA LEU A 44 9.37 6.46 0.09
C LEU A 44 9.72 6.46 1.58
N VAL A 45 9.72 7.61 2.24
CA VAL A 45 9.98 7.72 3.69
C VAL A 45 8.94 6.91 4.47
N ALA A 46 7.65 7.12 4.19
CA ALA A 46 6.57 6.43 4.89
C ALA A 46 6.66 4.91 4.72
N THR A 47 6.82 4.42 3.48
CA THR A 47 6.94 2.98 3.20
C THR A 47 8.20 2.36 3.81
N THR A 48 9.32 3.10 3.83
CA THR A 48 10.57 2.65 4.47
C THR A 48 10.38 2.50 5.98
N LEU A 49 9.75 3.48 6.64
CA LEU A 49 9.44 3.42 8.06
C LEU A 49 8.53 2.24 8.39
N THR A 50 7.44 2.04 7.63
CA THR A 50 6.54 0.90 7.80
C THR A 50 7.28 -0.43 7.65
N ALA A 51 8.17 -0.56 6.65
CA ALA A 51 8.95 -1.78 6.45
C ALA A 51 9.91 -2.05 7.61
N VAL A 52 10.54 -1.02 8.18
CA VAL A 52 11.42 -1.18 9.35
C VAL A 52 10.63 -1.63 10.58
N VAL A 53 9.47 -1.02 10.84
CA VAL A 53 8.58 -1.41 11.95
C VAL A 53 8.10 -2.85 11.77
N ALA A 54 7.67 -3.22 10.56
CA ALA A 54 7.22 -4.58 10.25
C ALA A 54 8.32 -5.63 10.50
N ARG A 55 9.58 -5.33 10.17
CA ARG A 55 10.72 -6.23 10.45
C ARG A 55 11.01 -6.39 11.95
N ALA A 56 10.70 -5.38 12.75
CA ALA A 56 10.86 -5.46 14.21
C ALA A 56 9.75 -6.28 14.87
N CYS A 57 8.60 -6.45 14.19
CA CYS A 57 7.51 -7.29 14.67
C CYS A 57 7.92 -8.78 14.62
N LYS A 58 7.88 -9.46 15.76
CA LYS A 58 8.25 -10.89 15.90
C LYS A 58 7.05 -11.83 15.89
N GLU A 59 5.84 -11.30 15.76
CA GLU A 59 4.62 -12.09 15.76
C GLU A 59 4.53 -12.88 14.45
N THR A 60 4.56 -14.20 14.57
CA THR A 60 4.42 -15.09 13.42
C THR A 60 2.97 -15.53 13.30
N ALA A 61 2.41 -15.45 12.09
CA ALA A 61 1.06 -15.94 11.84
C ALA A 61 0.96 -17.44 12.21
N PRO A 62 -0.17 -17.91 12.79
CA PRO A 62 -0.36 -19.31 13.11
C PRO A 62 -0.20 -20.22 11.89
N GLU A 63 0.50 -21.34 12.03
CA GLU A 63 0.76 -22.27 10.91
C GLU A 63 -0.52 -22.78 10.26
N GLN A 64 -1.54 -23.07 11.07
CA GLN A 64 -2.85 -23.50 10.59
C GLN A 64 -3.50 -22.49 9.64
N LEU A 65 -3.32 -21.19 9.88
CA LEU A 65 -3.85 -20.14 9.01
C LEU A 65 -3.08 -20.10 7.70
N ARG A 66 -1.74 -20.24 7.75
CA ARG A 66 -0.90 -20.32 6.55
C ARG A 66 -1.32 -21.49 5.66
N ASP A 67 -1.54 -22.66 6.25
CA ASP A 67 -1.94 -23.85 5.51
C ASP A 67 -3.32 -23.70 4.85
N GLN A 68 -4.27 -23.08 5.56
CA GLN A 68 -5.60 -22.75 5.03
C GLN A 68 -5.52 -21.81 3.81
N VAL A 69 -4.70 -20.75 3.90
CA VAL A 69 -4.51 -19.80 2.80
C VAL A 69 -3.90 -20.49 1.58
N LEU A 70 -2.83 -21.27 1.78
CA LEU A 70 -2.17 -22.00 0.69
C LEU A 70 -3.08 -23.04 0.03
N ALA A 71 -3.88 -23.76 0.82
CA ALA A 71 -4.85 -24.71 0.29
C ALA A 71 -5.89 -24.00 -0.60
N ARG A 72 -6.40 -22.85 -0.16
CA ARG A 72 -7.40 -22.08 -0.91
C ARG A 72 -6.81 -21.53 -2.21
N LEU A 73 -5.61 -20.96 -2.18
CA LEU A 73 -4.93 -20.47 -3.40
C LEU A 73 -4.73 -21.57 -4.44
N ARG A 74 -4.34 -22.79 -4.02
CA ARG A 74 -4.18 -23.93 -4.93
C ARG A 74 -5.51 -24.39 -5.53
N ALA A 75 -6.59 -24.39 -4.75
CA ALA A 75 -7.91 -24.75 -5.24
C ALA A 75 -8.42 -23.77 -6.31
N GLU A 76 -8.27 -22.46 -6.10
CA GLU A 76 -8.63 -21.44 -7.10
C GLU A 76 -7.80 -21.61 -8.38
N GLN A 77 -6.48 -21.81 -8.26
CA GLN A 77 -5.60 -22.04 -9.42
C GLN A 77 -6.00 -23.28 -10.23
N ALA A 78 -6.39 -24.36 -9.57
CA ALA A 78 -6.84 -25.59 -10.24
C ALA A 78 -8.19 -25.43 -10.95
N THR A 79 -9.01 -24.45 -10.55
CA THR A 79 -10.33 -24.16 -11.15
C THR A 79 -10.23 -23.23 -12.36
N HIS A 80 -9.13 -22.48 -12.48
CA HIS A 80 -8.84 -21.58 -13.60
C HIS A 80 -8.01 -22.22 -14.72
N HIS A 81 -7.85 -23.55 -14.71
CA HIS A 81 -7.30 -24.37 -15.79
C HIS A 81 -8.40 -25.23 -16.41
#